data_AF-A0A6A1WPH3-F1
#
_entry.id   AF-A0A6A1WPH3-F1
#
_cell.length_a   1.000
_cell.length_b   1.000
_cell.length_c   1.000
_cell.angle_alpha   90.00
_cell.angle_beta   90.00
_cell.angle_gamma   90.00
#
_symmetry.space_group_name_H-M   'P 1'
#
loop_
_entity.id
_entity.type
_entity.pdbx_description
1 polymer ?
#
loop_
_entity_poly.entity_id
_entity_poly.type
_entity_poly.pdbx_seq_one_letter_code
_entity_poly.pdbx_strand_id
1 'polypeptide(L)'
;MWKNRENIEEILFLLETSHWPAVLQQQSTSDGVELGTIFRQLKDKLQSTLNVLEFFQSKNSDRVFNTVLTYMPQDFRGTLIKQQRERSERNKQAEVDALVNSGGSIRDRYALLWKQQMERRRQLAQLGSATGVYKTLVKYLVGVPQVLLDFIRQINDDEGPMEEQRQRYGPPLYSLTTLVISIRLFLLVLWGRFEAENFRKRQQVALLEQAINVYTTEFERFIKFMGDVFANSPFLMSAEAAGALDARGSDEYKEISVAAGKTYEVFLTVDSINSYIAWDFSLVQSKINMDIGFSVEFSNSSGEKTLILPYRRYDSDQGNFCTCMVGSYKMIWDNSYSTFFKKVLRYKVDCIPPVVEPVQSVTEVEGREDPSSDVA
;
A
#
# COMPACT_ATOMS: atom_id res chain seq x y z
N MET A 1 -11.20 -8.70 -9.13
CA MET A 1 -11.40 -7.27 -8.78
C MET A 1 -10.67 -6.35 -9.76
N TRP A 2 -9.34 -6.25 -9.76
CA TRP A 2 -8.62 -5.37 -10.73
C TRP A 2 -8.98 -5.67 -12.20
N LYS A 3 -9.07 -6.94 -12.59
CA LYS A 3 -9.51 -7.31 -13.95
C LYS A 3 -10.94 -6.88 -14.29
N ASN A 4 -11.84 -6.87 -13.30
CA ASN A 4 -13.20 -6.37 -13.51
C ASN A 4 -13.18 -4.85 -13.71
N ARG A 5 -12.45 -4.12 -12.87
CA ARG A 5 -12.28 -2.66 -12.98
C ARG A 5 -11.72 -2.26 -14.35
N GLU A 6 -10.68 -2.95 -14.82
CA GLU A 6 -10.10 -2.76 -16.16
C GLU A 6 -11.17 -2.88 -17.25
N ASN A 7 -11.97 -3.96 -17.23
CA ASN A 7 -12.98 -4.17 -18.26
C ASN A 7 -14.16 -3.19 -18.14
N ILE A 8 -14.55 -2.78 -16.93
CA ILE A 8 -15.58 -1.74 -16.75
C ILE A 8 -15.10 -0.43 -17.37
N GLU A 9 -13.87 -0.01 -17.10
CA GLU A 9 -13.31 1.23 -17.66
C GLU A 9 -13.13 1.16 -19.18
N GLU A 10 -12.74 0.00 -19.72
CA GLU A 10 -12.70 -0.23 -21.17
C GLU A 10 -14.10 -0.15 -21.81
N ILE A 11 -15.13 -0.70 -21.16
CA ILE A 11 -16.51 -0.56 -21.65
C ILE A 11 -16.96 0.90 -21.57
N LEU A 12 -16.66 1.60 -20.47
CA LEU A 12 -16.98 3.01 -20.31
C LEU A 12 -16.34 3.86 -21.41
N PHE A 13 -15.08 3.59 -21.74
CA PHE A 13 -14.37 4.21 -22.87
C PHE A 13 -15.11 4.01 -24.19
N LEU A 14 -15.54 2.78 -24.50
CA LEU A 14 -16.33 2.48 -25.71
C LEU A 14 -17.71 3.13 -25.74
N LEU A 15 -18.30 3.37 -24.56
CA LEU A 15 -19.59 4.02 -24.40
C LEU A 15 -19.50 5.55 -24.36
N GLU A 16 -18.31 6.15 -24.45
CA GLU A 16 -18.19 7.60 -24.65
C GLU A 16 -18.71 8.00 -26.03
N THR A 17 -19.46 9.10 -26.09
CA THR A 17 -20.11 9.57 -27.33
C THR A 17 -19.13 9.75 -28.48
N SER A 18 -17.88 10.15 -28.22
CA SER A 18 -16.80 10.28 -29.20
C SER A 18 -16.41 8.95 -29.87
N HIS A 19 -16.64 7.82 -29.21
CA HIS A 19 -16.33 6.48 -29.69
C HIS A 19 -17.54 5.75 -30.27
N TRP A 20 -18.71 6.38 -30.29
CA TRP A 20 -19.89 5.77 -30.91
C TRP A 20 -19.75 5.69 -32.43
N PRO A 21 -20.43 4.75 -33.10
CA PRO A 21 -20.60 4.76 -34.55
C PRO A 21 -21.14 6.12 -35.04
N ALA A 22 -20.65 6.60 -36.19
CA ALA A 22 -20.96 7.93 -36.72
C ALA A 22 -22.48 8.19 -36.85
N VAL A 23 -23.25 7.17 -37.23
CA VAL A 23 -24.71 7.23 -37.35
C VAL A 23 -25.39 7.53 -36.01
N LEU A 24 -24.85 7.02 -34.89
CA LEU A 24 -25.38 7.31 -33.55
C LEU A 24 -24.92 8.67 -33.03
N GLN A 25 -23.73 9.14 -33.42
CA GLN A 25 -23.24 10.47 -33.04
C GLN A 25 -24.10 11.58 -33.64
N GLN A 26 -24.51 11.42 -34.90
CA GLN A 26 -25.29 12.42 -35.63
C GLN A 26 -26.77 12.51 -35.17
N GLN A 27 -27.28 11.47 -34.48
CA GLN A 27 -28.65 11.41 -33.93
C GLN A 27 -29.75 11.79 -34.95
N SER A 28 -29.51 11.54 -36.24
CA SER A 28 -30.33 12.03 -37.35
C SER A 28 -31.66 11.27 -37.51
N THR A 29 -31.85 10.17 -36.79
CA THR A 29 -33.03 9.31 -36.86
C THR A 29 -33.64 9.08 -35.48
N SER A 30 -34.96 8.93 -35.40
CA SER A 30 -35.67 8.62 -34.14
C SER A 30 -35.10 7.36 -33.46
N ASP A 31 -34.76 6.34 -34.25
CA ASP A 31 -34.15 5.10 -33.76
C ASP A 31 -32.75 5.35 -33.17
N GLY A 32 -31.94 6.20 -33.81
CA GLY A 32 -30.62 6.59 -33.30
C GLY A 32 -30.68 7.38 -31.98
N VAL A 33 -31.72 8.21 -31.79
CA VAL A 33 -31.95 8.95 -30.54
C VAL A 33 -32.34 8.01 -29.39
N GLU A 34 -33.21 7.04 -29.66
CA GLU A 34 -33.61 6.02 -28.68
C GLU A 34 -32.40 5.16 -28.27
N LEU A 35 -31.66 4.61 -29.23
CA LEU A 35 -30.47 3.79 -28.95
C LEU A 35 -29.40 4.59 -28.21
N GLY A 36 -29.14 5.84 -28.60
CA GLY A 36 -28.21 6.72 -27.89
C GLY A 36 -28.63 6.97 -26.44
N THR A 37 -29.92 7.01 -26.14
CA THR A 37 -30.42 7.13 -24.76
C THR A 37 -30.14 5.87 -23.96
N ILE A 38 -30.33 4.68 -24.55
CA ILE A 38 -29.99 3.40 -23.91
C ILE A 38 -28.47 3.36 -23.60
N PHE A 39 -27.61 3.69 -24.55
CA PHE A 39 -26.15 3.67 -24.32
C PHE A 39 -25.70 4.62 -23.21
N ARG A 40 -26.32 5.80 -23.09
CA ARG A 40 -26.06 6.72 -21.96
C ARG A 40 -26.47 6.10 -20.62
N GLN A 41 -27.65 5.49 -20.55
CA GLN A 41 -28.11 4.80 -19.33
C GLN A 41 -27.18 3.63 -18.94
N LEU A 42 -26.72 2.85 -19.92
CA LEU A 42 -25.76 1.77 -19.70
C LEU A 42 -24.42 2.29 -19.18
N LYS A 43 -23.94 3.42 -19.73
CA LYS A 43 -22.73 4.11 -19.25
C LYS A 43 -22.89 4.54 -17.80
N ASP A 44 -23.99 5.22 -17.46
CA ASP A 44 -24.25 5.70 -16.11
C ASP A 44 -24.30 4.54 -15.10
N LYS A 45 -24.91 3.42 -15.51
CA LYS A 45 -24.98 2.21 -14.68
C LYS A 45 -23.60 1.63 -14.39
N LEU A 46 -22.78 1.46 -15.43
CA LEU A 46 -21.41 0.95 -15.28
C LEU A 46 -20.53 1.91 -14.48
N GLN A 47 -20.73 3.22 -14.63
CA GLN A 47 -20.02 4.23 -13.83
C GLN A 47 -20.40 4.14 -12.35
N SER A 48 -21.69 3.94 -12.04
CA SER A 48 -22.13 3.70 -10.67
C SER A 48 -21.47 2.45 -10.08
N THR A 49 -21.49 1.33 -10.82
CA THR A 49 -20.84 0.09 -10.38
C THR A 49 -19.32 0.24 -10.23
N LEU A 50 -18.66 1.01 -11.09
CA LEU A 50 -17.24 1.35 -10.94
C LEU A 50 -16.97 2.10 -9.62
N ASN A 51 -17.79 3.11 -9.32
CA ASN A 51 -17.67 3.90 -8.09
C ASN A 51 -17.84 3.00 -6.84
N VAL A 52 -18.79 2.04 -6.86
CA VAL A 52 -18.95 1.06 -5.77
C VAL A 52 -17.70 0.22 -5.59
N LEU A 53 -17.10 -0.26 -6.69
CA LEU A 53 -15.87 -1.04 -6.66
C LEU A 53 -14.68 -0.24 -6.11
N GLU A 54 -14.49 0.99 -6.56
CA GLU A 54 -13.42 1.88 -6.10
C GLU A 54 -13.57 2.21 -4.61
N PHE A 55 -14.79 2.52 -4.18
CA PHE A 55 -15.10 2.75 -2.77
C PHE A 55 -14.76 1.52 -1.92
N PHE A 56 -15.17 0.32 -2.37
CA PHE A 56 -14.83 -0.92 -1.68
C PHE A 56 -13.31 -1.14 -1.57
N GLN A 57 -12.56 -0.95 -2.67
CA GLN A 57 -11.10 -1.11 -2.68
C GLN A 57 -10.42 -0.14 -1.70
N SER A 58 -10.83 1.14 -1.73
CA SER A 58 -10.29 2.17 -0.85
C SER A 58 -10.59 1.88 0.62
N LYS A 59 -11.87 1.61 0.96
CA LYS A 59 -12.28 1.31 2.34
C LYS A 59 -11.63 0.05 2.89
N ASN A 60 -11.48 -0.99 2.09
CA ASN A 60 -10.83 -2.22 2.55
C ASN A 60 -9.32 -1.99 2.81
N SER A 61 -8.65 -1.24 1.93
CA SER A 61 -7.25 -0.83 2.14
C SER A 61 -7.07 -0.04 3.43
N ASP A 62 -7.93 0.96 3.67
CA ASP A 62 -7.90 1.76 4.91
C ASP A 62 -8.16 0.91 6.15
N ARG A 63 -9.13 -0.02 6.08
CA ARG A 63 -9.44 -0.92 7.18
C ARG A 63 -8.25 -1.79 7.55
N VAL A 64 -7.63 -2.45 6.57
CA VAL A 64 -6.44 -3.28 6.80
C VAL A 64 -5.33 -2.45 7.42
N PHE A 65 -5.08 -1.26 6.88
CA PHE A 65 -4.05 -0.36 7.41
C PHE A 65 -4.33 0.07 8.85
N ASN A 66 -5.56 0.49 9.15
CA ASN A 66 -5.94 0.91 10.50
C ASN A 66 -5.85 -0.24 11.51
N THR A 67 -6.23 -1.46 11.11
CA THR A 67 -6.03 -2.65 11.95
C THR A 67 -4.55 -2.86 12.25
N VAL A 68 -3.68 -2.79 11.25
CA VAL A 68 -2.22 -2.89 11.44
C VAL A 68 -1.70 -1.80 12.37
N LEU A 69 -2.17 -0.56 12.23
CA LEU A 69 -1.78 0.56 13.11
C LEU A 69 -2.07 0.30 14.59
N THR A 70 -3.07 -0.52 14.92
CA THR A 70 -3.36 -0.86 16.33
C THR A 70 -2.24 -1.66 17.01
N TYR A 71 -1.41 -2.35 16.22
CA TYR A 71 -0.24 -3.11 16.68
C TYR A 71 1.07 -2.29 16.63
N MET A 72 1.05 -1.12 16.00
CA MET A 72 2.22 -0.26 15.86
C MET A 72 2.47 0.57 17.12
N PRO A 73 3.73 0.95 17.41
CA PRO A 73 4.03 1.91 18.48
C PRO A 73 3.26 3.21 18.28
N GLN A 74 2.68 3.76 19.34
CA GLN A 74 1.95 5.04 19.32
C GLN A 74 2.88 6.25 19.53
N ASP A 75 4.18 6.04 19.39
CA ASP A 75 5.21 7.05 19.52
C ASP A 75 5.72 7.52 18.14
N PHE A 76 6.85 8.23 18.13
CA PHE A 76 7.48 8.72 16.91
C PHE A 76 7.75 7.63 15.87
N ARG A 77 7.96 6.37 16.29
CA ARG A 77 8.27 5.25 15.38
C ARG A 77 7.06 4.87 14.53
N GLY A 78 5.86 4.84 15.12
CA GLY A 78 4.62 4.63 14.38
C GLY A 78 4.35 5.74 13.38
N THR A 79 4.61 6.99 13.79
CA THR A 79 4.51 8.17 12.92
C THR A 79 5.45 8.07 11.72
N LEU A 80 6.70 7.66 11.92
CA LEU A 80 7.68 7.50 10.85
C LEU A 80 7.31 6.40 9.86
N ILE A 81 6.84 5.26 10.35
CA ILE A 81 6.42 4.15 9.49
C ILE A 81 5.21 4.56 8.64
N LYS A 82 4.28 5.33 9.22
CA LYS A 82 3.17 5.94 8.47
C LYS A 82 3.67 6.88 7.38
N GLN A 83 4.58 7.80 7.69
CA GLN A 83 5.15 8.73 6.72
C GLN A 83 5.89 8.02 5.59
N GLN A 84 6.63 6.95 5.91
CA GLN A 84 7.36 6.15 4.93
C GLN A 84 6.41 5.45 3.94
N ARG A 85 5.31 4.87 4.43
CA ARG A 85 4.26 4.31 3.57
C ARG A 85 3.65 5.39 2.68
N GLU A 86 3.26 6.53 3.24
CA GLU A 86 2.64 7.61 2.47
C GLU A 86 3.55 8.10 1.34
N ARG A 87 4.87 8.18 1.58
CA ARG A 87 5.84 8.51 0.54
C ARG A 87 5.92 7.43 -0.53
N SER A 88 6.02 6.16 -0.14
CA SER A 88 6.03 5.04 -1.08
C SER A 88 4.77 5.02 -1.96
N GLU A 89 3.59 5.23 -1.37
CA GLU A 89 2.33 5.24 -2.11
C GLU A 89 2.23 6.47 -3.03
N ARG A 90 2.72 7.65 -2.60
CA ARG A 90 2.83 8.83 -3.46
C ARG A 90 3.76 8.58 -4.66
N ASN A 91 4.90 7.93 -4.46
CA ASN A 91 5.82 7.61 -5.56
C ASN A 91 5.19 6.64 -6.57
N LYS A 92 4.49 5.60 -6.09
CA LYS A 92 3.78 4.63 -6.95
C LYS A 92 2.65 5.29 -7.73
N GLN A 93 1.92 6.21 -7.09
CA GLN A 93 0.89 7.00 -7.75
C GLN A 93 1.49 7.91 -8.83
N ALA A 94 2.62 8.56 -8.54
CA ALA A 94 3.30 9.41 -9.52
C ALA A 94 3.77 8.62 -10.76
N GLU A 95 4.18 7.36 -10.61
CA GLU A 95 4.51 6.48 -11.74
C GLU A 95 3.28 6.19 -12.61
N VAL A 96 2.12 5.93 -11.97
CA VAL A 96 0.85 5.74 -12.67
C VAL A 96 0.43 7.02 -13.39
N ASP A 97 0.52 8.17 -12.72
CA ASP A 97 0.15 9.46 -13.30
C ASP A 97 1.06 9.82 -14.48
N ALA A 98 2.37 9.55 -14.37
CA ALA A 98 3.31 9.73 -15.47
C ALA A 98 2.95 8.87 -16.69
N LEU A 99 2.59 7.59 -16.47
CA LEU A 99 2.15 6.68 -17.53
C LEU A 99 0.88 7.21 -18.22
N VAL A 100 -0.12 7.61 -17.45
CA VAL A 100 -1.38 8.16 -18.00
C VAL A 100 -1.12 9.46 -18.77
N ASN A 101 -0.33 10.38 -18.22
CA ASN A 101 0.02 11.65 -18.86
C ASN A 101 0.83 11.47 -20.15
N SER A 102 1.61 10.38 -20.25
CA SER A 102 2.33 10.02 -21.48
C SER A 102 1.45 9.37 -22.57
N GLY A 103 0.15 9.19 -22.30
CA GLY A 103 -0.79 8.56 -23.23
C GLY A 103 -0.86 7.04 -23.14
N GLY A 104 -0.43 6.45 -22.01
CA GLY A 104 -0.55 5.01 -21.76
C GLY A 104 -1.99 4.54 -21.82
N SER A 105 -2.21 3.33 -22.36
CA SER A 105 -3.55 2.75 -22.45
C SER A 105 -4.09 2.36 -21.07
N ILE A 106 -5.40 2.12 -20.98
CA ILE A 106 -6.03 1.55 -19.78
C ILE A 106 -5.29 0.25 -19.43
N ARG A 107 -5.06 -0.64 -20.40
CA ARG A 107 -4.32 -1.89 -20.19
C ARG A 107 -2.92 -1.66 -19.59
N ASP A 108 -2.17 -0.68 -20.08
CA ASP A 108 -0.83 -0.37 -19.55
C ASP A 108 -0.89 0.05 -18.08
N ARG A 109 -1.87 0.89 -17.73
CA ARG A 109 -2.12 1.29 -16.33
C ARG A 109 -2.38 0.08 -15.44
N TYR A 110 -3.22 -0.87 -15.87
CA TYR A 110 -3.51 -2.06 -15.07
C TYR A 110 -2.35 -3.04 -15.00
N ALA A 111 -1.54 -3.14 -16.06
CA ALA A 111 -0.30 -3.92 -16.03
C ALA A 111 0.68 -3.35 -14.99
N LEU A 112 0.81 -2.03 -14.92
CA LEU A 112 1.64 -1.36 -13.91
C LEU A 112 1.10 -1.59 -12.49
N LEU A 113 -0.20 -1.37 -12.26
CA LEU A 113 -0.83 -1.60 -10.96
C LEU A 113 -0.68 -3.07 -10.50
N TRP A 114 -0.79 -4.02 -11.44
CA TRP A 114 -0.54 -5.43 -11.15
C TRP A 114 0.91 -5.69 -10.77
N LYS A 115 1.88 -5.13 -11.52
CA LYS A 115 3.30 -5.21 -11.20
C LYS A 115 3.58 -4.67 -9.79
N GLN A 116 3.10 -3.46 -9.48
CA GLN A 116 3.23 -2.85 -8.15
C GLN A 116 2.61 -3.73 -7.06
N GLN A 117 1.45 -4.37 -7.33
CA GLN A 117 0.80 -5.26 -6.38
C GLN A 117 1.56 -6.57 -6.15
N MET A 118 2.13 -7.17 -7.20
CA MET A 118 2.93 -8.38 -7.10
C MET A 118 4.25 -8.10 -6.37
N GLU A 119 4.85 -6.93 -6.58
CA GLU A 119 6.04 -6.50 -5.85
C GLU A 119 5.75 -6.35 -4.35
N ARG A 120 4.62 -5.71 -3.98
CA ARG A 120 4.16 -5.68 -2.58
C ARG A 120 4.00 -7.08 -1.98
N ARG A 121 3.42 -8.03 -2.72
CA ARG A 121 3.23 -9.42 -2.27
C ARG A 121 4.56 -10.16 -2.09
N ARG A 122 5.50 -9.97 -3.01
CA ARG A 122 6.85 -10.54 -2.91
C ARG A 122 7.57 -10.00 -1.68
N GLN A 123 7.50 -8.69 -1.43
CA GLN A 123 8.06 -8.07 -0.23
C GLN A 123 7.40 -8.64 1.03
N LEU A 124 6.06 -8.76 1.07
CA LEU A 124 5.35 -9.36 2.20
C LEU A 124 5.76 -10.82 2.47
N ALA A 125 5.98 -11.63 1.45
CA ALA A 125 6.46 -12.99 1.63
C ALA A 125 7.92 -13.06 2.10
N GLN A 126 8.79 -12.19 1.56
CA GLN A 126 10.18 -12.04 2.05
C GLN A 126 10.22 -11.55 3.51
N LEU A 127 9.21 -10.81 3.94
CA LEU A 127 9.01 -10.44 5.35
C LEU A 127 8.69 -11.68 6.20
N GLY A 128 7.84 -12.58 5.73
CA GLY A 128 7.50 -13.84 6.42
C GLY A 128 8.66 -14.86 6.54
N SER A 129 9.71 -14.74 5.71
CA SER A 129 10.91 -15.59 5.75
C SER A 129 12.02 -15.07 6.68
N ALA A 130 11.74 -14.07 7.52
CA ALA A 130 12.61 -13.57 8.59
C ALA A 130 13.97 -12.96 8.14
N THR A 131 14.00 -12.22 7.04
CA THR A 131 15.20 -11.43 6.65
C THR A 131 15.06 -9.94 6.98
N GLY A 132 15.97 -9.41 7.80
CA GLY A 132 16.26 -7.99 8.05
C GLY A 132 15.11 -7.13 8.58
N VAL A 133 14.24 -6.68 7.67
CA VAL A 133 13.16 -5.70 7.92
C VAL A 133 12.08 -6.26 8.85
N TYR A 134 11.81 -7.57 8.78
CA TYR A 134 10.86 -8.26 9.67
C TYR A 134 11.37 -8.35 11.12
N LYS A 135 12.68 -8.55 11.35
CA LYS A 135 13.23 -8.53 12.71
C LYS A 135 13.03 -7.17 13.37
N THR A 136 13.10 -6.11 12.58
CA THR A 136 12.91 -4.73 13.02
C THR A 136 11.42 -4.39 13.21
N LEU A 137 10.54 -4.80 12.30
CA LEU A 137 9.08 -4.65 12.46
C LEU A 137 8.54 -5.47 13.64
N VAL A 138 8.92 -6.75 13.76
CA VAL A 138 8.56 -7.62 14.90
C VAL A 138 9.12 -7.10 16.22
N LYS A 139 10.31 -6.46 16.21
CA LYS A 139 10.85 -5.78 17.40
C LYS A 139 10.00 -4.58 17.84
N TYR A 140 9.23 -3.98 16.95
CA TYR A 140 8.35 -2.83 17.26
C TYR A 140 6.87 -3.19 17.39
N LEU A 141 6.46 -4.32 16.83
CA LEU A 141 5.12 -4.86 16.93
C LEU A 141 4.97 -5.54 18.29
N VAL A 142 4.55 -4.77 19.28
CA VAL A 142 4.21 -5.31 20.61
C VAL A 142 2.96 -6.17 20.46
N GLY A 143 3.14 -7.49 20.55
CA GLY A 143 2.03 -8.43 20.60
C GLY A 143 1.29 -8.64 19.28
N VAL A 144 2.00 -8.73 18.13
CA VAL A 144 1.33 -9.23 16.91
C VAL A 144 0.99 -10.71 17.09
N PRO A 145 -0.29 -11.10 16.94
CA PRO A 145 -0.73 -12.48 17.02
C PRO A 145 0.12 -13.36 16.13
N GLN A 146 0.61 -14.47 16.67
CA GLN A 146 1.36 -15.47 15.90
C GLN A 146 0.60 -15.89 14.64
N VAL A 147 -0.73 -15.97 14.73
CA VAL A 147 -1.64 -16.27 13.60
C VAL A 147 -1.47 -15.28 12.43
N LEU A 148 -1.22 -14.00 12.68
CA LEU A 148 -0.96 -13.00 11.64
C LEU A 148 0.42 -13.19 11.00
N LEU A 149 1.42 -13.55 11.79
CA LEU A 149 2.77 -13.83 11.31
C LEU A 149 2.80 -15.10 10.44
N ASP A 150 2.12 -16.15 10.90
CA ASP A 150 1.94 -17.41 10.18
C ASP A 150 1.18 -17.18 8.87
N PHE A 151 0.11 -16.36 8.91
CA PHE A 151 -0.61 -15.94 7.71
C PHE A 151 0.28 -15.23 6.69
N ILE A 152 1.12 -14.28 7.10
CA ILE A 152 2.03 -13.56 6.21
C ILE A 152 3.06 -14.53 5.59
N ARG A 153 3.57 -15.48 6.38
CA ARG A 153 4.51 -16.49 5.91
C ARG A 153 3.91 -17.42 4.86
N GLN A 154 2.62 -17.70 4.96
CA GLN A 154 1.87 -18.58 4.05
C GLN A 154 1.09 -17.81 2.98
N ILE A 155 1.31 -16.50 2.81
CA ILE A 155 0.49 -15.66 1.93
C ILE A 155 0.55 -16.07 0.45
N ASN A 156 1.65 -16.71 0.04
CA ASN A 156 1.87 -17.25 -1.31
C ASN A 156 1.94 -18.79 -1.32
N ASP A 157 1.53 -19.46 -0.23
CA ASP A 157 1.47 -20.92 -0.20
C ASP A 157 0.27 -21.39 -1.02
N ASP A 158 0.47 -22.40 -1.86
CA ASP A 158 -0.57 -22.94 -2.75
C ASP A 158 -1.68 -23.64 -1.97
N GLU A 159 -1.40 -24.07 -0.73
CA GLU A 159 -2.41 -24.60 0.21
C GLU A 159 -2.67 -23.63 1.37
N GLY A 160 -2.29 -22.36 1.19
CA GLY A 160 -2.37 -21.33 2.22
C GLY A 160 -3.78 -20.76 2.41
N PRO A 161 -3.99 -19.99 3.49
CA PRO A 161 -5.28 -19.37 3.82
C PRO A 161 -5.80 -18.46 2.70
N MET A 162 -4.92 -17.88 1.88
CA MET A 162 -5.33 -17.07 0.72
C MET A 162 -5.87 -17.92 -0.43
N GLU A 163 -5.34 -19.13 -0.65
CA GLU A 163 -5.83 -20.02 -1.70
C GLU A 163 -7.16 -20.65 -1.27
N GLU A 164 -7.35 -21.00 0.00
CA GLU A 164 -8.66 -21.45 0.52
C GLU A 164 -9.76 -20.39 0.26
N GLN A 165 -9.46 -19.12 0.56
CA GLN A 165 -10.38 -18.00 0.30
C GLN A 165 -10.65 -17.84 -1.20
N ARG A 166 -9.63 -18.06 -2.04
CA ARG A 166 -9.77 -18.02 -3.49
C ARG A 166 -10.62 -19.17 -4.02
N GLN A 167 -10.45 -20.39 -3.52
CA GLN A 167 -11.28 -21.53 -3.90
C GLN A 167 -12.73 -21.33 -3.47
N ARG A 168 -12.94 -20.79 -2.26
CA ARG A 168 -14.28 -20.58 -1.69
C ARG A 168 -15.05 -19.44 -2.33
N TYR A 169 -14.40 -18.30 -2.60
CA TYR A 169 -15.07 -17.07 -3.05
C TYR A 169 -14.69 -16.63 -4.47
N GLY A 170 -13.67 -17.24 -5.07
CA GLY A 170 -13.21 -16.95 -6.43
C GLY A 170 -14.16 -17.38 -7.55
N PRO A 171 -14.81 -18.56 -7.52
CA PRO A 171 -15.62 -19.02 -8.64
C PRO A 171 -16.73 -18.03 -9.08
N PRO A 172 -17.52 -17.42 -8.18
CA PRO A 172 -18.48 -16.38 -8.57
C PRO A 172 -17.81 -15.17 -9.23
N LEU A 173 -16.66 -14.71 -8.71
CA LEU A 173 -15.90 -13.60 -9.27
C LEU A 173 -15.32 -13.93 -10.65
N TYR A 174 -14.89 -15.17 -10.89
CA TYR A 174 -14.39 -15.61 -12.19
C TYR A 174 -15.51 -15.62 -13.22
N SER A 175 -16.69 -16.13 -12.88
CA SER A 175 -17.87 -16.07 -13.75
C SER A 175 -18.25 -14.63 -14.11
N LEU A 176 -18.24 -13.72 -13.13
CA LEU A 176 -18.48 -12.29 -13.36
C LEU A 176 -17.40 -11.65 -14.25
N THR A 177 -16.14 -12.07 -14.07
CA THR A 177 -15.01 -11.59 -14.89
C THR A 177 -15.17 -12.05 -16.34
N THR A 178 -15.55 -13.32 -16.56
CA THR A 178 -15.84 -13.85 -17.90
C THR A 178 -17.01 -13.11 -18.54
N LEU A 179 -18.06 -12.81 -17.78
CA LEU A 179 -19.21 -12.06 -18.27
C LEU A 179 -18.83 -10.64 -18.71
N VAL A 180 -18.09 -9.88 -17.90
CA VAL A 180 -17.70 -8.50 -18.29
C VAL A 180 -16.74 -8.48 -19.48
N ILE A 181 -15.85 -9.47 -19.60
CA ILE A 181 -15.01 -9.64 -20.80
C ILE A 181 -15.90 -9.90 -22.02
N SER A 182 -16.90 -10.78 -21.88
CA SER A 182 -17.83 -11.10 -22.97
C SER A 182 -18.68 -9.89 -23.37
N ILE A 183 -19.14 -9.09 -22.41
CA ILE A 183 -19.85 -7.81 -22.66
C ILE A 183 -18.97 -6.85 -23.44
N ARG A 184 -17.71 -6.66 -23.02
CA ARG A 184 -16.75 -5.80 -23.72
C ARG A 184 -16.52 -6.26 -25.15
N LEU A 185 -16.26 -7.54 -25.36
CA LEU A 185 -16.04 -8.12 -26.68
C LEU A 185 -17.29 -7.98 -27.56
N PHE A 186 -18.47 -8.24 -26.99
CA PHE A 186 -19.74 -8.07 -27.69
C PHE A 186 -19.96 -6.62 -28.12
N LEU A 187 -19.70 -5.64 -27.25
CA LEU A 187 -19.81 -4.22 -27.58
C LEU A 187 -18.83 -3.81 -28.68
N LEU A 188 -17.58 -4.27 -28.63
CA LEU A 188 -16.59 -4.03 -29.68
C LEU A 188 -17.06 -4.54 -31.05
N VAL A 189 -17.57 -5.78 -31.09
CA VAL A 189 -18.10 -6.39 -32.32
C VAL A 189 -19.35 -5.64 -32.80
N LEU A 190 -20.24 -5.26 -31.88
CA LEU A 190 -21.44 -4.48 -32.17
C LEU A 190 -21.09 -3.14 -32.83
N TRP A 191 -20.07 -2.43 -32.32
CA TRP A 191 -19.56 -1.19 -32.93
C TRP A 191 -19.01 -1.43 -34.34
N GLY A 192 -18.19 -2.45 -34.53
CA GLY A 192 -17.61 -2.78 -35.84
C GLY A 192 -18.64 -3.22 -36.90
N ARG A 193 -19.81 -3.69 -36.47
CA ARG A 193 -20.90 -4.13 -37.36
C ARG A 193 -22.12 -3.22 -37.35
N PHE A 194 -22.03 -2.07 -36.68
CA PHE A 194 -23.19 -1.25 -36.38
C PHE A 194 -23.90 -0.73 -37.64
N GLU A 195 -23.23 -0.56 -38.77
CA GLU A 195 -23.88 -0.11 -40.01
C GLU A 195 -24.42 -1.26 -40.87
N ALA A 196 -23.88 -2.48 -40.71
CA ALA A 196 -24.15 -3.61 -41.61
C ALA A 196 -25.46 -4.36 -41.30
N GLU A 197 -25.94 -4.37 -40.05
CA GLU A 197 -27.07 -5.23 -39.62
C GLU A 197 -28.30 -4.44 -39.14
N ASN A 198 -28.91 -3.60 -39.98
CA ASN A 198 -30.09 -2.77 -39.62
C ASN A 198 -31.23 -3.53 -38.92
N PHE A 199 -31.53 -4.77 -39.31
CA PHE A 199 -32.68 -5.51 -38.75
C PHE A 199 -32.46 -6.11 -37.35
N ARG A 200 -31.21 -6.29 -36.91
CA ARG A 200 -30.89 -6.96 -35.63
C ARG A 200 -30.39 -6.02 -34.52
N LYS A 201 -30.20 -4.73 -34.83
CA LYS A 201 -29.65 -3.72 -33.91
C LYS A 201 -30.35 -3.67 -32.56
N ARG A 202 -31.68 -3.48 -32.58
CA ARG A 202 -32.47 -3.37 -31.34
C ARG A 202 -32.38 -4.64 -30.48
N GLN A 203 -32.39 -5.81 -31.11
CA GLN A 203 -32.26 -7.08 -30.38
C GLN A 203 -30.87 -7.24 -29.77
N GLN A 204 -29.80 -6.88 -30.49
CA GLN A 204 -28.43 -6.92 -29.98
C GLN A 204 -28.22 -5.91 -28.85
N VAL A 205 -28.79 -4.71 -28.95
CA VAL A 205 -28.74 -3.71 -27.88
C VAL A 205 -29.54 -4.16 -26.65
N ALA A 206 -30.72 -4.76 -26.83
CA ALA A 206 -31.48 -5.33 -25.73
C ALA A 206 -30.72 -6.47 -25.02
N LEU A 207 -29.98 -7.31 -25.76
CA LEU A 207 -29.11 -8.34 -25.18
C LEU A 207 -27.97 -7.70 -24.36
N LEU A 208 -27.33 -6.66 -24.90
CA LEU A 208 -26.27 -5.92 -24.19
C LEU A 208 -26.81 -5.31 -22.89
N GLU A 209 -27.98 -4.69 -22.95
CA GLU A 209 -28.65 -4.11 -21.79
C GLU A 209 -28.93 -5.16 -20.72
N GLN A 210 -29.51 -6.31 -21.11
CA GLN A 210 -29.74 -7.41 -20.18
C GLN A 210 -28.43 -7.93 -19.57
N ALA A 211 -27.38 -8.11 -20.37
CA ALA A 211 -26.10 -8.60 -19.91
C ALA A 211 -25.43 -7.64 -18.90
N ILE A 212 -25.42 -6.33 -19.20
CA ILE A 212 -24.94 -5.29 -18.28
C ILE A 212 -25.79 -5.29 -17.02
N ASN A 213 -27.12 -5.41 -17.15
CA ASN A 213 -28.01 -5.41 -16.00
C ASN A 213 -27.74 -6.58 -15.04
N VAL A 214 -27.55 -7.79 -15.56
CA VAL A 214 -27.16 -8.96 -14.78
C VAL A 214 -25.78 -8.74 -14.14
N TYR A 215 -24.80 -8.30 -14.94
CA TYR A 215 -23.44 -8.10 -14.47
C TYR A 215 -23.38 -7.10 -13.31
N THR A 216 -23.92 -5.90 -13.46
CA THR A 216 -23.84 -4.85 -12.43
C THR A 216 -24.51 -5.30 -11.14
N THR A 217 -25.68 -5.95 -11.24
CA THR A 217 -26.46 -6.39 -10.08
C THR A 217 -25.73 -7.48 -9.30
N GLU A 218 -25.25 -8.52 -9.98
CA GLU A 218 -24.53 -9.61 -9.33
C GLU A 218 -23.13 -9.20 -8.86
N PHE A 219 -22.46 -8.27 -9.56
CA PHE A 219 -21.16 -7.76 -9.15
C PHE A 219 -21.25 -6.88 -7.90
N GLU A 220 -22.25 -6.00 -7.79
CA GLU A 220 -22.51 -5.23 -6.57
C GLU A 220 -22.90 -6.14 -5.39
N ARG A 221 -23.73 -7.15 -5.65
CA ARG A 221 -24.06 -8.18 -4.65
C ARG A 221 -22.81 -8.91 -4.16
N PHE A 222 -21.91 -9.29 -5.08
CA PHE A 222 -20.64 -9.92 -4.75
C PHE A 222 -19.74 -8.99 -3.93
N ILE A 223 -19.62 -7.71 -4.31
CA ILE A 223 -18.81 -6.72 -3.57
C ILE A 223 -19.33 -6.58 -2.13
N LYS A 224 -20.64 -6.45 -1.96
CA LYS A 224 -21.26 -6.34 -0.63
C LYS A 224 -20.97 -7.57 0.21
N PHE A 225 -21.19 -8.77 -0.35
CA PHE A 225 -20.88 -10.03 0.31
C PHE A 225 -19.41 -10.12 0.73
N MET A 226 -18.46 -9.78 -0.15
CA MET A 226 -17.04 -9.77 0.19
C MET A 226 -16.74 -8.75 1.29
N GLY A 227 -17.39 -7.59 1.27
CA GLY A 227 -17.33 -6.60 2.35
C GLY A 227 -17.68 -7.20 3.70
N ASP A 228 -18.77 -7.97 3.77
CA ASP A 228 -19.19 -8.65 5.00
C ASP A 228 -18.20 -9.75 5.42
N VAL A 229 -17.64 -10.52 4.47
CA VAL A 229 -16.61 -11.54 4.74
C VAL A 229 -15.35 -10.91 5.35
N PHE A 230 -14.84 -9.83 4.73
CA PHE A 230 -13.70 -9.09 5.29
C PHE A 230 -14.05 -8.46 6.64
N ALA A 231 -15.29 -8.03 6.81
CA ALA A 231 -15.72 -7.40 8.04
C ALA A 231 -15.72 -8.31 9.26
N ASN A 232 -15.94 -9.60 9.03
CA ASN A 232 -16.00 -10.64 10.05
C ASN A 232 -14.78 -11.57 10.01
N SER A 233 -13.72 -11.19 9.30
CA SER A 233 -12.52 -12.02 9.14
C SER A 233 -11.74 -12.16 10.46
N PRO A 234 -11.40 -13.39 10.89
CA PRO A 234 -10.61 -13.61 12.10
C PRO A 234 -9.15 -13.13 11.95
N PHE A 235 -8.69 -12.90 10.72
CA PHE A 235 -7.33 -12.44 10.45
C PHE A 235 -7.16 -10.93 10.65
N LEU A 236 -8.23 -10.14 10.63
CA LEU A 236 -8.16 -8.66 10.70
C LEU A 236 -8.70 -8.13 12.03
N MET A 237 -8.22 -8.70 13.14
CA MET A 237 -8.57 -8.27 14.50
C MET A 237 -7.64 -7.16 14.99
N SER A 238 -8.17 -6.21 15.76
CA SER A 238 -7.36 -5.17 16.42
C SER A 238 -6.52 -5.76 17.55
N ALA A 239 -5.46 -5.05 17.96
CA ALA A 239 -4.62 -5.44 19.09
C ALA A 239 -5.41 -5.64 20.40
N GLU A 240 -6.46 -4.85 20.61
CA GLU A 240 -7.38 -4.99 21.74
C GLU A 240 -8.18 -6.29 21.66
N ALA A 241 -8.82 -6.56 20.51
CA ALA A 241 -9.60 -7.76 20.31
C ALA A 241 -8.74 -9.04 20.38
N ALA A 242 -7.46 -8.92 20.07
CA ALA A 242 -6.48 -10.01 20.18
C ALA A 242 -5.87 -10.17 21.58
N GLY A 243 -6.25 -9.35 22.58
CA GLY A 243 -5.70 -9.42 23.94
C GLY A 243 -4.23 -8.95 24.05
N ALA A 244 -3.70 -8.26 23.04
CA ALA A 244 -2.31 -7.80 22.99
C ALA A 244 -2.04 -6.54 23.82
N LEU A 245 -3.07 -5.97 24.48
CA LEU A 245 -2.95 -4.80 25.35
C LEU A 245 -2.09 -5.06 26.59
N ASP A 246 -2.12 -6.28 27.13
CA ASP A 246 -1.39 -6.62 28.36
C ASP A 246 0.12 -6.75 28.16
N ALA A 247 0.57 -6.91 26.91
CA ALA A 247 1.99 -6.89 26.54
C ALA A 247 2.56 -5.47 26.40
N ARG A 248 1.74 -4.41 26.52
CA ARG A 248 2.16 -2.99 26.45
C ARG A 248 2.96 -2.52 27.67
N GLY A 249 3.24 -3.40 28.63
CA GLY A 249 3.84 -3.09 29.93
C GLY A 249 5.29 -2.60 29.96
N SER A 250 6.01 -2.42 28.84
CA SER A 250 7.35 -1.81 28.88
C SER A 250 7.58 -0.81 27.74
N ASP A 251 6.97 0.35 27.92
CA ASP A 251 7.22 1.59 27.20
C ASP A 251 8.56 2.22 27.64
N GLU A 252 9.67 1.47 27.50
CA GLU A 252 10.97 1.84 28.09
C GLU A 252 11.66 2.95 27.30
N TYR A 253 11.22 4.18 27.54
CA TYR A 253 12.17 5.28 27.60
C TYR A 253 13.30 4.89 28.55
N LYS A 254 14.53 5.05 28.10
CA LYS A 254 15.70 4.83 28.94
C LYS A 254 15.91 6.08 29.78
N GLU A 255 16.12 5.88 31.07
CA GLU A 255 16.52 6.96 31.97
C GLU A 255 17.98 6.83 32.36
N ILE A 256 18.73 7.92 32.22
CA ILE A 256 20.13 7.99 32.61
C ILE A 256 20.44 9.32 33.28
N SER A 257 21.31 9.29 34.28
CA SER A 257 21.82 10.52 34.89
C SER A 257 23.14 10.92 34.25
N VAL A 258 23.15 12.08 33.59
CA VAL A 258 24.36 12.71 33.03
C VAL A 258 24.93 13.65 34.09
N ALA A 259 26.08 13.29 34.66
CA ALA A 259 26.75 14.09 35.69
C ALA A 259 27.18 15.47 35.16
N ALA A 260 27.37 16.43 36.07
CA ALA A 260 27.95 17.73 35.74
C ALA A 260 29.35 17.55 35.14
N GLY A 261 29.68 18.30 34.08
CA GLY A 261 30.96 18.20 33.39
C GLY A 261 31.13 16.96 32.50
N LYS A 262 30.07 16.20 32.21
CA LYS A 262 30.13 14.94 31.44
C LYS A 262 29.19 14.94 30.23
N THR A 263 29.47 14.04 29.29
CA THR A 263 28.60 13.73 28.15
C THR A 263 28.08 12.29 28.25
N TYR A 264 26.97 12.04 27.56
CA TYR A 264 26.42 10.72 27.34
C TYR A 264 26.22 10.49 25.85
N GLU A 265 26.56 9.30 25.36
CA GLU A 265 26.61 8.99 23.93
C GLU A 265 25.87 7.70 23.63
N VAL A 266 25.12 7.69 22.52
CA VAL A 266 24.48 6.49 21.98
C VAL A 266 24.89 6.31 20.52
N PHE A 267 25.29 5.09 20.16
CA PHE A 267 25.71 4.72 18.82
C PHE A 267 24.61 3.92 18.11
N LEU A 268 24.33 4.29 16.87
CA LEU A 268 23.40 3.62 15.97
C LEU A 268 24.17 3.21 14.70
N THR A 269 24.18 1.92 14.40
CA THR A 269 24.71 1.41 13.13
C THR A 269 23.61 1.44 12.08
N VAL A 270 23.91 2.04 10.93
CA VAL A 270 23.01 2.16 9.79
C VAL A 270 23.57 1.33 8.65
N ASP A 271 22.81 0.30 8.23
CA ASP A 271 23.24 -0.65 7.20
C ASP A 271 22.79 -0.25 5.78
N SER A 272 21.81 0.66 5.66
CA SER A 272 21.23 1.08 4.39
C SER A 272 21.03 2.59 4.32
N ILE A 273 21.35 3.19 3.17
CA ILE A 273 21.00 4.58 2.86
C ILE A 273 19.47 4.73 2.87
N ASN A 274 18.97 5.91 3.22
CA ASN A 274 17.55 6.22 3.39
C ASN A 274 16.87 5.53 4.59
N SER A 275 17.65 5.02 5.53
CA SER A 275 17.16 4.72 6.88
C SER A 275 16.78 6.00 7.61
N TYR A 276 15.81 5.95 8.50
CA TYR A 276 15.45 7.04 9.39
C TYR A 276 16.09 6.86 10.76
N ILE A 277 16.91 7.82 11.17
CA ILE A 277 17.30 7.94 12.58
C ILE A 277 16.35 8.92 13.24
N ALA A 278 15.83 8.57 14.41
CA ALA A 278 14.91 9.40 15.14
C ALA A 278 15.14 9.32 16.65
N TRP A 279 14.77 10.40 17.33
CA TRP A 279 14.89 10.56 18.77
C TRP A 279 13.68 11.25 19.36
N ASP A 280 13.47 10.95 20.63
CA ASP A 280 12.58 11.66 21.53
C ASP A 280 13.28 11.69 22.89
N PHE A 281 13.50 12.87 23.44
CA PHE A 281 14.06 13.00 24.77
C PHE A 281 13.50 14.18 25.55
N SER A 282 13.50 14.04 26.86
CA SER A 282 13.13 15.07 27.81
C SER A 282 13.97 14.95 29.08
N LEU A 283 14.09 16.06 29.81
CA LEU A 283 14.69 16.06 31.14
C LEU A 283 13.63 15.82 32.22
N VAL A 284 13.83 14.82 33.08
CA VAL A 284 12.88 14.45 34.15
C VAL A 284 13.24 15.20 35.44
N GLN A 285 12.82 16.46 35.58
CA GLN A 285 12.96 17.23 36.84
C GLN A 285 11.83 18.25 37.01
N SER A 286 11.36 18.43 38.26
CA SER A 286 10.04 19.01 38.54
C SER A 286 9.97 20.49 38.90
N LYS A 287 11.08 21.24 39.02
CA LYS A 287 11.03 22.63 39.54
C LYS A 287 12.02 23.66 38.98
N ILE A 288 13.00 23.27 38.16
CA ILE A 288 14.00 24.21 37.61
C ILE A 288 14.06 24.01 36.10
N ASN A 289 13.99 25.11 35.34
CA ASN A 289 14.19 25.06 33.89
C ASN A 289 15.66 24.72 33.62
N MET A 290 15.90 23.47 33.19
CA MET A 290 17.21 22.95 32.85
C MET A 290 17.18 22.52 31.39
N ASP A 291 18.32 22.67 30.72
CA ASP A 291 18.53 22.23 29.35
C ASP A 291 19.67 21.22 29.28
N ILE A 292 19.88 20.54 28.15
CA ILE A 292 21.04 19.70 27.89
C ILE A 292 21.53 20.00 26.47
N GLY A 293 22.85 19.99 26.25
CA GLY A 293 23.38 20.10 24.91
C GLY A 293 23.05 18.84 24.11
N PHE A 294 22.63 18.97 22.86
CA PHE A 294 22.33 17.83 22.00
C PHE A 294 22.89 18.05 20.59
N SER A 295 23.51 17.01 20.04
CA SER A 295 24.06 16.99 18.68
C SER A 295 24.13 15.57 18.13
N VAL A 296 24.21 15.44 16.81
CA VAL A 296 24.37 14.16 16.12
C VAL A 296 25.57 14.22 15.17
N GLU A 297 26.45 13.23 15.29
CA GLU A 297 27.63 13.06 14.44
C GLU A 297 27.53 11.75 13.66
N PHE A 298 28.06 11.75 12.43
CA PHE A 298 28.28 10.55 11.63
C PHE A 298 29.78 10.23 11.62
N SER A 299 30.13 8.95 11.64
CA SER A 299 31.49 8.46 11.45
C SER A 299 31.50 7.41 10.34
N ASN A 300 32.31 7.64 9.30
CA ASN A 300 32.49 6.69 8.20
C ASN A 300 33.45 5.54 8.58
N SER A 301 33.62 4.57 7.68
CA SER A 301 34.51 3.42 7.88
C SER A 301 35.99 3.78 8.04
N SER A 302 36.41 4.96 7.57
CA SER A 302 37.74 5.53 7.79
C SER A 302 37.88 6.35 9.09
N GLY A 303 36.81 6.51 9.87
CA GLY A 303 36.81 7.26 11.13
C GLY A 303 36.69 8.79 10.96
N GLU A 304 36.48 9.28 9.75
CA GLU A 304 36.19 10.69 9.48
C GLU A 304 34.79 11.04 10.01
N LYS A 305 34.69 12.19 10.68
CA LYS A 305 33.47 12.63 11.36
C LYS A 305 32.79 13.75 10.59
N THR A 306 31.49 13.58 10.35
CA THR A 306 30.63 14.60 9.75
C THR A 306 29.55 15.00 10.74
N LEU A 307 29.39 16.30 10.98
CA LEU A 307 28.32 16.82 11.83
C LEU A 307 26.98 16.75 11.09
N ILE A 308 26.00 16.05 11.65
CA ILE A 308 24.67 15.87 11.05
C ILE A 308 23.67 16.87 11.66
N LEU A 309 23.65 16.95 13.00
CA LEU A 309 22.84 17.91 13.73
C LEU A 309 23.76 18.78 14.60
N PRO A 310 23.78 20.12 14.40
CA PRO A 310 24.65 21.00 15.16
C PRO A 310 24.22 21.08 16.63
N TYR A 311 25.22 21.30 17.48
CA TYR A 311 25.03 21.48 18.91
C TYR A 311 24.03 22.61 19.23
N ARG A 312 22.98 22.28 19.99
CA ARG A 312 22.04 23.24 20.58
C ARG A 312 21.60 22.75 21.97
N ARG A 313 21.07 23.66 22.79
CA ARG A 313 20.61 23.36 24.15
C ARG A 313 19.08 23.21 24.16
N TYR A 314 18.60 22.12 24.74
CA TYR A 314 17.18 21.74 24.76
C TYR A 314 16.75 21.27 26.15
N ASP A 315 15.55 21.61 26.58
CA ASP A 315 14.87 21.00 27.74
C ASP A 315 14.19 19.69 27.36
N SER A 316 13.64 19.64 26.14
CA SER A 316 13.18 18.45 25.43
C SER A 316 13.28 18.68 23.93
N ASP A 317 13.43 17.61 23.16
CA ASP A 317 13.40 17.67 21.70
C ASP A 317 12.94 16.34 21.11
N GLN A 318 12.24 16.45 19.98
CA GLN A 318 11.83 15.31 19.18
C GLN A 318 12.21 15.59 17.73
N GLY A 319 12.97 14.70 17.13
CA GLY A 319 13.48 14.91 15.79
C GLY A 319 13.77 13.62 15.05
N ASN A 320 13.95 13.75 13.74
CA ASN A 320 14.35 12.66 12.87
C ASN A 320 15.05 13.22 11.63
N PHE A 321 15.87 12.38 10.98
CA PHE A 321 16.38 12.65 9.65
C PHE A 321 16.56 11.36 8.85
N CYS A 322 16.56 11.53 7.53
CA CYS A 322 16.85 10.46 6.59
C CYS A 322 18.37 10.38 6.36
N THR A 323 18.94 9.20 6.56
CA THR A 323 20.37 8.94 6.39
C THR A 323 20.77 9.00 4.92
N CYS A 324 21.84 9.74 4.62
CA CYS A 324 22.45 9.79 3.29
C CYS A 324 23.69 8.89 3.16
N MET A 325 24.19 8.36 4.28
CA MET A 325 25.42 7.56 4.36
C MET A 325 25.20 6.32 5.24
N VAL A 326 25.86 5.21 4.87
CA VAL A 326 25.95 3.97 5.66
C VAL A 326 27.12 4.11 6.64
N GLY A 327 26.94 3.67 7.89
CA GLY A 327 27.99 3.75 8.91
C GLY A 327 27.45 3.98 10.31
N SER A 328 28.28 4.56 11.18
CA SER A 328 27.93 4.77 12.60
C SER A 328 27.48 6.21 12.84
N TYR A 329 26.29 6.36 13.41
CA TYR A 329 25.77 7.63 13.87
C TYR A 329 25.80 7.67 15.39
N LYS A 330 26.29 8.77 15.93
CA LYS A 330 26.47 8.99 17.36
C LYS A 330 25.63 10.17 17.80
N MET A 331 24.75 9.92 18.77
CA MET A 331 23.88 10.92 19.39
C MET A 331 24.49 11.30 20.73
N ILE A 332 24.70 12.59 20.94
CA ILE A 332 25.50 13.11 22.06
C ILE A 332 24.61 14.03 22.89
N TRP A 333 24.43 13.69 24.16
CA TRP A 333 23.85 14.57 25.17
C TRP A 333 24.96 15.11 26.07
N ASP A 334 25.15 16.42 26.04
CA ASP A 334 26.28 17.11 26.63
C ASP A 334 25.86 17.94 27.84
N ASN A 335 26.41 17.58 29.00
CA ASN A 335 26.27 18.32 30.26
C ASN A 335 27.63 18.90 30.73
N SER A 336 28.60 19.03 29.83
CA SER A 336 29.96 19.52 30.12
C SER A 336 29.98 20.97 30.62
N TYR A 337 29.03 21.79 30.19
CA TYR A 337 28.90 23.18 30.62
C TYR A 337 28.31 23.34 32.03
N SER A 338 27.69 22.30 32.60
CA SER A 338 27.14 22.36 33.95
C SER A 338 28.23 22.10 34.97
N THR A 339 28.37 23.01 35.92
CA THR A 339 29.34 22.91 37.02
C THR A 339 28.78 22.20 38.26
N PHE A 340 27.47 22.25 38.48
CA PHE A 340 26.85 21.78 39.73
C PHE A 340 25.70 20.80 39.55
N PHE A 341 25.01 20.84 38.40
CA PHE A 341 23.76 20.11 38.24
C PHE A 341 23.93 18.90 37.32
N LYS A 342 23.61 17.73 37.87
CA LYS A 342 23.36 16.52 37.07
C LYS A 342 21.99 16.63 36.39
N LYS A 343 21.88 16.02 35.22
CA LYS A 343 20.65 16.01 34.42
C LYS A 343 20.14 14.58 34.31
N VAL A 344 18.84 14.39 34.53
CA VAL A 344 18.21 13.08 34.36
C VAL A 344 17.55 13.11 32.99
N LEU A 345 18.17 12.41 32.04
CA LEU A 345 17.75 12.31 30.66
C LEU A 345 16.85 11.09 30.52
N ARG A 346 15.61 11.32 30.10
CA ARG A 346 14.69 10.29 29.63
C ARG A 346 14.67 10.36 28.12
N TYR A 347 15.13 9.30 27.45
CA TYR A 347 15.30 9.32 26.00
C TYR A 347 14.89 8.01 25.35
N LYS A 348 14.62 8.11 24.05
CA LYS A 348 14.35 7.00 23.15
C LYS A 348 14.98 7.35 21.81
N VAL A 349 15.73 6.42 21.26
CA VAL A 349 16.36 6.58 19.95
C VAL A 349 16.20 5.32 19.15
N ASP A 350 16.05 5.48 17.85
CA ASP A 350 15.89 4.35 16.95
C ASP A 350 16.40 4.63 15.55
N CYS A 351 16.72 3.54 14.86
CA CYS A 351 17.06 3.53 13.45
C CYS A 351 16.09 2.61 12.70
N ILE A 352 15.26 3.20 11.85
CA ILE A 352 14.27 2.51 11.05
C ILE A 352 14.85 2.33 9.63
N PRO A 353 15.09 1.10 9.16
CA PRO A 353 15.64 0.88 7.83
C PRO A 353 14.68 1.38 6.74
N PRO A 354 15.18 1.68 5.53
CA PRO A 354 14.32 1.98 4.39
C PRO A 354 13.40 0.79 4.11
N VAL A 355 12.18 1.07 3.64
CA VAL A 355 11.34 0.10 2.92
C VAL A 355 12.06 -0.12 1.60
N VAL A 356 13.00 -1.08 1.60
CA VAL A 356 13.74 -1.43 0.40
C VAL A 356 12.77 -2.13 -0.55
N GLU A 357 12.52 -1.52 -1.71
CA GLU A 357 12.24 -2.28 -2.91
C GLU A 357 13.57 -2.95 -3.28
N PRO A 358 13.69 -4.28 -3.21
CA PRO A 358 14.95 -4.93 -3.53
C PRO A 358 15.33 -4.58 -4.98
N VAL A 359 16.50 -3.98 -5.14
CA VAL A 359 17.17 -3.89 -6.44
C VAL A 359 17.35 -5.33 -6.89
N GLN A 360 16.71 -5.69 -8.01
CA GLN A 360 16.94 -6.98 -8.64
C GLN A 360 18.44 -7.10 -8.89
N SER A 361 19.08 -8.10 -8.29
CA SER A 361 20.30 -8.65 -8.85
C SER A 361 19.94 -9.15 -10.23
N VAL A 362 20.24 -8.36 -11.26
CA VAL A 362 20.21 -8.78 -12.66
C VAL A 362 21.19 -9.94 -12.75
N THR A 363 20.66 -11.14 -12.63
CA THR A 363 21.32 -12.34 -13.10
C THR A 363 20.44 -12.80 -14.25
N GLU A 364 20.84 -12.39 -15.44
CA GLU A 364 20.39 -12.98 -16.69
C GLU A 364 20.49 -14.50 -16.59
N VAL A 365 19.39 -15.20 -16.83
CA VAL A 365 19.42 -16.37 -17.71
C VAL A 365 18.19 -16.26 -18.61
N GLU A 366 18.43 -15.82 -19.84
CA GLU A 366 17.55 -16.10 -20.97
C GLU A 366 17.31 -17.62 -21.04
N GLY A 367 16.07 -18.02 -20.79
CA GLY A 367 15.55 -19.34 -21.10
C GLY A 367 14.19 -19.16 -21.74
N ARG A 368 14.19 -18.91 -23.07
CA ARG A 368 13.00 -19.13 -23.89
C ARG A 368 12.71 -20.62 -23.87
N GLU A 369 11.63 -21.02 -23.23
CA GLU A 369 10.91 -22.25 -23.58
C GLU A 369 9.44 -21.90 -23.77
N ASP A 370 9.05 -21.82 -25.05
CA ASP A 370 7.67 -22.01 -25.47
C ASP A 370 7.21 -23.42 -25.07
N PRO A 371 5.95 -23.60 -24.67
CA PRO A 371 5.26 -24.85 -24.92
C PRO A 371 4.03 -24.56 -25.77
N SER A 372 4.23 -24.55 -27.09
CA SER A 372 3.23 -25.07 -28.01
C SER A 372 3.68 -26.46 -28.46
N SER A 373 2.68 -27.33 -28.63
CA SER A 373 2.69 -28.66 -29.28
C SER A 373 3.00 -29.88 -28.40
N ASP A 374 1.97 -30.74 -28.42
CA ASP A 374 1.98 -32.22 -28.35
C ASP A 374 1.84 -32.87 -26.97
N VAL A 375 0.97 -33.85 -26.70
CA VAL A 375 0.00 -34.73 -27.42
C VAL A 375 -0.75 -35.44 -26.25
N ALA A 376 -2.06 -35.70 -26.19
CA ALA A 376 -2.99 -36.46 -27.04
C ALA A 376 -4.43 -36.19 -26.56
#